data_AF-A0A0A0QVU5-F1
#
_entry.id   AF-A0A0A0QVU5-F1
#
_cell.length_a   1.000
_cell.length_b   1.000
_cell.length_c   1.000
_cell.angle_alpha   90.00
_cell.angle_beta   90.00
_cell.angle_gamma   90.00
#
_symmetry.space_group_name_H-M   'P 1'
#
loop_
_entity.id
_entity.type
_entity.pdbx_description
1 polymer ?
#
loop_
_entity_poly.entity_id
_entity_poly.type
_entity_poly.pdbx_seq_one_letter_code
_entity_poly.pdbx_strand_id
1 'polypeptide(L)' 'TEGSDIILAAFKDCLDPSQKAACGREFSFKHSESSLWTSRVCCDSDFCNGGDAQVPPSDNTPNGYICEDCFNDQSA' A
#
# COMPACT_ATOMS: atom_id res chain seq x y z
N THR A 1 -17.97 -9.47 15.94
CA THR A 1 -17.56 -8.82 14.68
C THR A 1 -16.22 -8.20 14.94
N GLU A 2 -15.16 -8.87 14.51
CA GLU A 2 -13.82 -8.26 14.51
C GLU A 2 -13.88 -7.17 13.44
N GLY A 3 -13.88 -5.91 13.88
CA GLY A 3 -13.88 -4.78 12.96
C GLY A 3 -12.61 -4.85 12.13
N SER A 4 -12.72 -4.64 10.83
CA SER A 4 -11.58 -4.54 9.92
C SER A 4 -10.76 -3.29 10.28
N ASP A 5 -9.80 -3.46 11.20
CA ASP A 5 -8.88 -2.40 11.59
C ASP A 5 -7.94 -2.09 10.41
N ILE A 6 -8.13 -0.91 9.82
CA ILE A 6 -7.28 -0.39 8.75
C ILE A 6 -6.23 0.52 9.39
N ILE A 7 -4.97 0.09 9.35
CA ILE A 7 -3.83 0.88 9.83
C ILE A 7 -3.17 1.56 8.64
N LEU A 8 -3.13 2.90 8.67
CA LEU A 8 -2.47 3.72 7.66
C LEU A 8 -1.25 4.41 8.25
N ALA A 9 -0.09 4.22 7.62
CA ALA A 9 1.14 4.93 7.95
C ALA A 9 1.70 5.62 6.70
N ALA A 10 2.13 6.87 6.86
CA ALA A 10 2.76 7.65 5.79
C ALA A 10 4.07 8.24 6.31
N PHE A 11 5.14 8.09 5.53
CA PHE A 11 6.47 8.59 5.85
C PHE A 11 6.91 9.60 4.79
N LYS A 12 7.43 10.74 5.22
CA LYS A 12 7.96 11.79 4.35
C LYS A 12 9.38 12.10 4.78
N ASP A 13 10.33 11.89 3.89
CA ASP A 13 11.74 12.17 4.12
C ASP A 13 12.46 12.38 2.79
N CYS A 14 13.71 12.84 2.85
CA CYS A 14 14.65 12.83 1.75
C CYS A 14 15.06 11.39 1.43
N LEU A 15 15.12 11.05 0.14
CA LEU A 15 15.50 9.71 -0.31
C LEU A 15 17.01 9.62 -0.56
N ASP A 16 17.63 8.52 -0.14
CA ASP A 16 18.97 8.13 -0.62
C ASP A 16 18.93 7.89 -2.15
N PRO A 17 19.75 8.57 -2.96
CA PRO A 17 19.86 8.35 -4.40
C PRO A 17 19.99 6.87 -4.82
N SER A 18 20.62 6.03 -3.99
CA SER A 18 20.75 4.58 -4.24
C SER A 18 19.41 3.86 -4.36
N GLN A 19 18.36 4.40 -3.72
CA GLN A 19 17.02 3.82 -3.65
C GLN A 19 16.05 4.42 -4.68
N LYS A 20 16.52 5.27 -5.60
CA LYS A 20 15.67 5.94 -6.61
C LYS A 20 14.91 4.95 -7.50
N ALA A 21 15.43 3.73 -7.68
CA ALA A 21 14.75 2.66 -8.40
C ALA A 21 13.43 2.19 -7.77
N ALA A 22 13.21 2.47 -6.48
CA ALA A 22 11.98 2.14 -5.75
C ALA A 22 10.90 3.24 -5.87
N CYS A 23 11.22 4.39 -6.47
CA CYS A 23 10.24 5.46 -6.71
C CYS A 23 9.19 5.05 -7.74
N GLY A 24 7.94 5.48 -7.54
CA GLY A 24 6.81 5.17 -8.41
C GLY A 24 6.37 3.70 -8.34
N ARG A 25 6.90 2.91 -7.40
CA ARG A 25 6.50 1.52 -7.19
C ARG A 25 5.30 1.46 -6.26
N GLU A 26 4.40 0.55 -6.59
CA GLU A 26 3.28 0.15 -5.77
C GLU A 26 3.33 -1.37 -5.58
N PHE A 27 3.03 -1.83 -4.38
CA PHE A 27 2.97 -3.23 -4.02
C PHE A 27 1.72 -3.49 -3.20
N SER A 28 0.92 -4.46 -3.65
CA SER A 28 -0.24 -4.97 -2.94
C SER A 28 -0.05 -6.45 -2.68
N PHE A 29 -0.25 -6.85 -1.44
CA PHE A 29 -0.29 -8.24 -1.02
C PHE A 29 -1.55 -8.48 -0.21
N LYS A 30 -2.20 -9.60 -0.47
CA LYS A 30 -3.44 -9.98 0.20
C LYS A 30 -3.29 -11.41 0.67
N HIS A 31 -3.61 -11.64 1.93
CA HIS A 31 -3.64 -12.93 2.61
C HIS A 31 -5.07 -13.19 3.11
N SER A 32 -5.37 -14.40 3.55
CA SER A 32 -6.70 -14.80 4.04
C SER A 32 -7.22 -13.94 5.20
N GLU A 33 -6.32 -13.42 6.03
CA GLU A 33 -6.68 -12.63 7.23
C GLU A 33 -6.28 -11.15 7.15
N SER A 34 -5.40 -10.76 6.22
CA SER A 34 -4.88 -9.39 6.16
C SER A 34 -4.51 -8.95 4.75
N SER A 35 -4.60 -7.65 4.50
CA SER A 35 -4.14 -7.02 3.27
C SER A 35 -3.08 -5.97 3.58
N LEU A 36 -2.01 -5.96 2.80
CA LEU A 36 -0.98 -4.94 2.83
C LEU A 36 -0.94 -4.23 1.48
N TRP A 37 -1.02 -2.91 1.52
CA TRP A 37 -0.76 -2.06 0.37
C TRP A 37 0.32 -1.05 0.73
N THR A 38 1.26 -0.82 -0.18
CA THR A 38 2.29 0.19 -0.04
C THR A 38 2.58 0.84 -1.37
N SER A 39 2.79 2.15 -1.35
CA SER A 39 3.24 2.91 -2.51
C SER A 39 4.36 3.85 -2.10
N ARG A 40 5.25 4.14 -3.06
CA ARG A 40 6.32 5.12 -2.87
C ARG A 40 6.30 6.14 -4.00
N VAL A 41 6.05 7.39 -3.65
CA VAL A 41 6.15 8.54 -4.56
C VAL A 41 7.40 9.33 -4.21
N CYS A 42 8.11 9.78 -5.24
CA CYS A 42 9.30 10.61 -5.10
C CYS A 42 9.19 11.82 -6.03
N CYS A 43 9.88 12.89 -5.67
CA CYS A 43 9.94 14.12 -6.43
C CYS A 43 11.26 14.85 -6.09
N ASP A 44 11.77 15.64 -7.03
CA ASP A 44 13.12 16.23 -6.96
C ASP A 44 13.09 17.76 -6.66
N SER A 45 11.92 18.39 -6.52
CA SER A 45 11.81 19.84 -6.23
C SER A 45 11.58 20.11 -4.73
N ASP A 46 11.93 21.31 -4.27
CA ASP A 46 11.76 21.70 -2.87
C ASP A 46 10.29 21.57 -2.41
N PHE A 47 10.09 20.99 -1.23
CA PHE A 47 8.78 20.79 -0.58
C PHE A 47 7.71 20.02 -1.39
N CYS A 48 8.11 19.28 -2.42
CA CYS A 48 7.20 18.59 -3.34
C CYS A 48 6.35 17.48 -2.69
N ASN A 49 6.80 16.90 -1.57
CA ASN A 49 6.06 15.91 -0.78
C ASN A 49 5.15 16.57 0.30
N GLY A 50 4.87 17.87 0.18
CA GLY A 50 4.06 18.62 1.16
C GLY A 50 2.58 18.26 1.22
N GLY A 51 2.01 17.71 0.14
CA GLY A 51 0.58 17.38 0.04
C GLY A 51 0.14 16.19 0.91
N ASP A 52 -1.16 15.91 0.94
CA ASP A 52 -1.72 14.80 1.71
C ASP A 52 -1.20 13.43 1.22
N ALA A 53 -1.13 12.46 2.14
CA ALA A 53 -0.79 11.09 1.77
C ALA A 53 -1.91 10.49 0.91
N GLN A 54 -1.57 9.93 -0.25
CA GLN A 54 -2.53 9.18 -1.05
C GLN A 54 -2.83 7.85 -0.36
N VAL A 55 -4.12 7.60 -0.17
CA VAL A 55 -4.65 6.37 0.43
C VAL A 55 -5.43 5.65 -0.66
N PRO A 56 -5.28 4.32 -0.81
CA PRO A 56 -6.11 3.58 -1.75
C PRO A 56 -7.58 3.75 -1.35
N PRO A 57 -8.48 3.87 -2.34
CA PRO A 57 -9.91 3.94 -2.05
C PRO A 57 -10.33 2.72 -1.24
N SER A 58 -11.22 2.92 -0.27
CA SER A 58 -11.87 1.81 0.44
C SER A 58 -12.48 0.86 -0.59
N ASP A 59 -12.29 -0.45 -0.37
CA ASP A 59 -12.95 -1.46 -1.21
C ASP A 59 -14.46 -1.40 -0.96
N ASN A 60 -15.15 -0.65 -1.82
CA ASN A 60 -16.59 -0.42 -1.75
C ASN A 60 -17.35 -1.45 -2.60
N THR A 61 -16.81 -2.67 -2.79
CA THR A 61 -17.53 -3.73 -3.49
C THR A 61 -18.89 -3.95 -2.80
N PRO A 62 -20.01 -3.73 -3.49
CA PRO A 62 -21.33 -3.53 -2.85
C PRO A 62 -21.89 -4.77 -2.14
N ASN A 63 -21.23 -5.92 -2.28
CA ASN A 63 -21.66 -7.20 -1.74
C ASN A 63 -20.75 -7.70 -0.60
N GLY A 64 -19.68 -6.95 -0.24
CA GLY A 64 -18.68 -7.37 0.74
C GLY A 64 -17.94 -8.67 0.40
N TYR A 65 -18.16 -9.19 -0.82
CA TYR A 65 -17.60 -10.45 -1.27
C TYR A 65 -16.19 -10.20 -1.80
N ILE A 66 -15.23 -10.36 -0.90
CA ILE A 66 -13.83 -10.43 -1.25
C ILE A 66 -13.63 -11.79 -1.91
N CYS A 67 -13.35 -11.83 -3.22
CA CYS A 67 -12.99 -13.08 -3.87
C CYS A 67 -11.80 -13.72 -3.12
N GLU A 68 -11.88 -15.02 -2.85
CA GLU A 68 -10.71 -15.79 -2.48
C GLU A 68 -9.73 -15.72 -3.65
N ASP A 69 -8.55 -15.16 -3.40
CA ASP A 69 -7.45 -15.24 -4.36
C ASP A 69 -6.79 -16.61 -4.25
N CYS A 70 -6.49 -17.24 -5.39
CA CYS A 70 -5.77 -18.50 -5.42
C CYS A 70 -4.28 -18.26 -5.16
N PHE A 71 -3.71 -18.94 -4.16
CA PHE A 71 -2.29 -18.85 -3.82
C PHE A 71 -1.50 -20.05 -4.37
N ASN A 72 -0.31 -19.80 -4.91
CA ASN A 72 0.64 -20.83 -5.35
C ASN A 72 1.74 -21.13 -4.31
N ASP A 73 1.74 -20.45 -3.17
CA ASP A 73 2.73 -20.65 -2.12
C ASP A 73 2.37 -21.91 -1.33
N GLN A 74 3.14 -22.99 -1.54
CA GLN A 74 3.07 -24.18 -0.69
C GLN A 74 3.99 -23.98 0.52
N SER A 75 3.46 -24.22 1.72
CA SER A 75 4.24 -24.35 2.95
C SER A 75 5.32 -25.44 2.77
N ALA A 76 6.56 -25.13 3.15
CA ALA A 76 7.67 -26.09 3.19
C ALA A 76 7.58 -27.05 4.39
#